data_AF-A0A2S1FIB7-F1
#
_entry.id   AF-A0A2S1FIB7-F1
#
_cell.length_a   1.000
_cell.length_b   1.000
_cell.length_c   1.000
_cell.angle_alpha   90.00
_cell.angle_beta   90.00
_cell.angle_gamma   90.00
#
_symmetry.space_group_name_H-M   'P 1'
#
loop_
_entity.id
_entity.type
_entity.pdbx_description
1 polymer ?
#
loop_
_entity_poly.entity_id
_entity_poly.type
_entity_poly.pdbx_seq_one_letter_code
_entity_poly.pdbx_strand_id
1 'polypeptide(L)'
;MSEKPSSSLSGLISIKGSAAAATPAKPEPVKIEPAPLLKPMPEKSQPKGGQSYWKAMTVKLNRDQYVDLKIHGVKLNKSSQDCISEAIDMWLAAQSAD
;
A
#
# COMPACT_ATOMS: atom_id res chain seq x y z
N MET A 1 -8.51 6.84 -52.54
CA MET A 1 -7.48 6.26 -51.65
C MET A 1 -6.31 7.23 -51.67
N SER A 2 -6.13 7.99 -50.59
CA SER A 2 -5.12 9.05 -50.53
C SER A 2 -4.32 8.85 -49.24
N GLU A 3 -3.13 8.29 -49.40
CA GLU A 3 -2.16 8.10 -48.35
C GLU A 3 -1.37 9.40 -48.15
N LYS A 4 -1.32 9.90 -46.91
CA LYS A 4 -0.35 10.90 -46.46
C LYS A 4 0.12 10.52 -45.05
N PRO A 5 1.36 10.06 -44.87
CA PRO A 5 1.95 9.91 -43.54
C PRO A 5 2.43 11.27 -43.06
N SER A 6 1.64 11.93 -42.19
CA SER A 6 2.13 13.12 -41.47
C SER A 6 2.88 12.67 -40.22
N SER A 7 4.16 12.38 -40.41
CA SER A 7 5.15 12.29 -39.34
C SER A 7 5.28 13.66 -38.68
N SER A 8 5.03 13.75 -37.38
CA SER A 8 5.35 14.91 -36.56
C SER A 8 6.09 14.45 -35.30
N LEU A 9 7.31 13.94 -35.52
CA LEU A 9 8.35 13.83 -34.50
C LEU A 9 9.07 15.19 -34.42
N SER A 10 8.50 16.13 -33.68
CA SER A 10 9.14 17.41 -33.36
C SER A 10 9.47 17.49 -31.88
N GLY A 11 10.72 17.14 -31.56
CA GLY A 11 11.58 17.89 -30.64
C GLY A 11 11.09 18.16 -29.22
N LEU A 12 11.15 17.14 -28.36
CA LEU A 12 11.31 17.32 -26.91
C LEU A 12 12.77 17.02 -26.53
N ILE A 13 13.64 17.98 -26.80
CA ILE A 13 14.97 18.06 -26.20
C ILE A 13 14.91 19.11 -25.11
N SER A 14 15.01 18.69 -23.85
CA SER A 14 15.53 19.55 -22.78
C SER A 14 16.13 18.73 -21.64
N ILE A 15 17.46 18.76 -21.64
CA ILE A 15 18.37 18.87 -20.50
C ILE A 15 18.46 17.66 -19.56
N LYS A 16 19.38 16.79 -19.97
CA LYS A 16 20.15 15.83 -19.19
C LYS A 16 20.64 16.44 -17.86
N GLY A 17 19.94 16.10 -16.77
CA GLY A 17 20.45 16.27 -15.41
C GLY A 17 21.66 15.36 -15.20
N SER A 18 22.80 15.96 -14.83
CA SER A 18 24.05 15.27 -14.56
C SER A 18 23.90 14.32 -13.37
N ALA A 19 23.97 13.01 -13.60
CA ALA A 19 24.10 12.03 -12.53
C ALA A 19 25.58 11.95 -12.14
N ALA A 20 25.91 12.36 -10.92
CA ALA A 20 27.22 12.15 -10.33
C ALA A 20 27.49 10.63 -10.19
N ALA A 21 28.68 10.21 -10.57
CA ALA A 21 29.11 8.81 -10.48
C ALA A 21 29.18 8.37 -9.01
N ALA A 22 28.40 7.33 -8.65
CA ALA A 22 28.59 6.61 -7.41
C ALA A 22 29.76 5.64 -7.56
N THR A 23 30.79 5.83 -6.74
CA THR A 23 31.93 4.92 -6.57
C THR A 23 31.42 3.55 -6.10
N PRO A 24 31.89 2.41 -6.65
CA PRO A 24 31.48 1.10 -6.17
C PRO A 24 32.14 0.82 -4.81
N ALA A 25 31.34 0.88 -3.75
CA ALA A 25 31.72 0.36 -2.45
C ALA A 25 31.58 -1.17 -2.44
N LYS A 26 32.64 -1.82 -1.96
CA LYS A 26 32.83 -3.25 -1.67
C LYS A 26 31.60 -3.89 -0.98
N PRO A 27 31.21 -5.13 -1.31
CA PRO A 27 30.05 -5.77 -0.69
C PRO A 27 30.38 -6.17 0.77
N GLU A 28 29.77 -5.45 1.71
CA GLU A 28 29.71 -5.87 3.12
C GLU A 28 28.41 -6.64 3.39
N PRO A 29 28.43 -7.66 4.26
CA PRO A 29 27.33 -8.60 4.43
C PRO A 29 26.08 -7.94 5.01
N VAL A 30 24.92 -8.31 4.45
CA VAL A 30 23.59 -7.84 4.81
C VAL A 30 23.30 -8.13 6.29
N LYS A 31 23.45 -7.11 7.14
CA LYS A 31 22.95 -7.11 8.51
C LYS A 31 21.46 -6.80 8.46
N ILE A 32 20.62 -7.81 8.69
CA ILE A 32 19.17 -7.65 8.82
C ILE A 32 18.94 -6.87 10.13
N GLU A 33 18.81 -5.54 10.05
CA GLU A 33 18.38 -4.75 11.19
C GLU A 33 16.87 -4.98 11.43
N PRO A 34 16.46 -5.28 12.67
CA PRO A 34 15.05 -5.36 13.01
C PRO A 34 14.37 -3.99 12.80
N ALA A 35 13.14 -4.03 12.30
CA ALA A 35 12.33 -2.84 12.00
C ALA A 35 12.37 -1.81 13.15
N PRO A 36 12.48 -0.50 12.87
CA PRO A 36 12.58 0.51 13.91
C PRO A 36 11.40 0.44 14.88
N LEU A 37 11.70 0.32 16.17
CA LEU A 37 10.72 0.46 17.25
C LEU A 37 9.98 1.79 17.09
N LEU A 38 8.66 1.69 16.94
CA LEU A 38 7.75 2.81 16.78
C LEU A 38 7.89 3.76 17.98
N LYS A 39 8.35 5.00 17.72
CA LYS A 39 8.28 6.08 18.70
C LYS A 39 6.81 6.33 19.07
N PRO A 40 6.47 6.63 20.34
CA PRO A 40 5.12 7.05 20.70
C PRO A 40 4.75 8.28 19.87
N MET A 41 3.72 8.13 19.04
CA MET A 41 3.24 9.20 18.16
C MET A 41 2.52 10.24 19.01
N PRO A 42 2.72 11.56 18.77
CA PRO A 42 1.97 12.59 19.48
C PRO A 42 0.48 12.41 19.25
N GLU A 43 -0.28 12.51 20.33
CA GLU A 43 -1.74 12.45 20.33
C GLU A 43 -2.29 13.57 19.42
N LYS A 44 -2.77 13.18 18.24
CA LYS A 44 -3.31 14.14 17.26
C LYS A 44 -4.72 14.51 17.64
N SER A 45 -4.94 15.81 17.81
CA SER A 45 -6.24 16.45 17.96
C SER A 45 -7.24 15.91 16.93
N GLN A 46 -8.42 15.48 17.39
CA GLN A 46 -9.48 14.98 16.52
C GLN A 46 -9.88 16.05 15.48
N PRO A 47 -9.97 15.71 14.18
CA PRO A 47 -10.54 16.60 13.20
C PRO A 47 -12.04 16.76 13.47
N LYS A 48 -12.48 17.99 13.73
CA LYS A 48 -13.91 18.33 13.83
C LYS A 48 -14.51 18.33 12.43
N GLY A 49 -15.48 17.46 12.17
CA GLY A 49 -16.38 17.60 11.01
C GLY A 49 -16.22 16.61 9.85
N GLY A 50 -15.77 15.38 10.11
CA GLY A 50 -15.91 14.27 9.17
C GLY A 50 -16.17 12.99 9.98
N GLN A 51 -16.91 12.04 9.41
CA GLN A 51 -17.16 10.69 9.96
C GLN A 51 -16.05 10.24 10.92
N SER A 52 -16.41 9.83 12.15
CA SER A 52 -15.48 9.50 13.23
C SER A 52 -14.27 8.73 12.70
N TYR A 53 -13.16 9.43 12.46
CA TYR A 53 -12.04 8.86 11.73
C TYR A 53 -11.23 8.02 12.70
N TRP A 54 -11.46 6.71 12.67
CA TRP A 54 -10.63 5.76 13.37
C TRP A 54 -9.39 5.46 12.53
N LYS A 55 -8.24 5.36 13.21
CA LYS A 55 -6.98 5.07 12.55
C LYS A 55 -7.06 3.68 11.90
N ALA A 56 -6.80 3.62 10.59
CA ALA A 56 -6.69 2.35 9.87
C ALA A 56 -5.58 1.47 10.48
N MET A 57 -5.89 0.20 10.69
CA MET A 57 -4.95 -0.79 11.22
C MET A 57 -4.26 -1.53 10.07
N THR A 58 -2.95 -1.76 10.19
CA THR A 58 -2.22 -2.65 9.29
C THR A 58 -2.14 -4.04 9.92
N VAL A 59 -2.55 -5.07 9.18
CA VAL A 59 -2.53 -6.47 9.66
C VAL A 59 -1.41 -7.23 8.95
N LYS A 60 -0.69 -8.08 9.69
CA LYS A 60 0.28 -9.01 9.12
C LYS A 60 -0.41 -10.33 8.84
N LEU A 61 -0.45 -10.70 7.56
CA LEU A 61 -0.95 -11.99 7.10
C LEU A 61 0.22 -12.83 6.58
N ASN A 62 0.14 -14.14 6.73
CA ASN A 62 1.04 -15.01 5.97
C ASN A 62 0.63 -14.99 4.49
N ARG A 63 1.50 -15.55 3.63
CA ARG A 63 1.31 -15.50 2.18
C ARG A 63 -0.01 -16.15 1.76
N ASP A 64 -0.32 -17.31 2.31
CA ASP A 64 -1.49 -18.09 1.91
C ASP A 64 -2.78 -17.39 2.34
N GLN A 65 -2.85 -16.90 3.58
CA GLN A 65 -3.95 -16.08 4.09
C GLN A 65 -4.20 -14.84 3.22
N TYR A 66 -3.13 -14.15 2.79
CA TYR A 66 -3.26 -12.99 1.94
C TYR A 66 -3.84 -13.36 0.56
N VAL A 67 -3.33 -14.43 -0.05
CA VAL A 67 -3.79 -14.91 -1.36
C VAL A 67 -5.26 -15.32 -1.28
N ASP A 68 -5.64 -16.10 -0.28
CA ASP A 68 -7.02 -16.56 -0.09
C ASP A 68 -7.97 -15.40 0.15
N LEU A 69 -7.58 -14.44 0.99
CA LEU A 69 -8.35 -13.22 1.24
C LEU A 69 -8.57 -12.41 -0.04
N LYS A 70 -7.54 -12.30 -0.90
CA LYS A 70 -7.67 -11.58 -2.18
C LYS A 70 -8.61 -12.32 -3.14
N ILE A 71 -8.50 -13.64 -3.23
CA ILE A 71 -9.39 -14.45 -4.08
C ILE A 71 -10.84 -14.34 -3.59
N HIS A 72 -11.06 -14.43 -2.28
CA HIS A 72 -12.38 -14.28 -1.68
C HIS A 72 -12.96 -12.89 -1.92
N GLY A 73 -12.17 -11.83 -1.73
CA GLY A 73 -12.60 -10.46 -1.98
C GLY A 73 -13.06 -10.26 -3.43
N VAL A 74 -12.32 -10.82 -4.41
CA VAL A 74 -12.73 -10.79 -5.84
C VAL A 74 -14.05 -11.52 -6.06
N LYS A 75 -14.22 -12.72 -5.50
CA LYS A 75 -15.48 -13.49 -5.64
C LYS A 75 -16.69 -12.75 -5.07
N LEU A 76 -16.50 -12.01 -3.97
CA LEU A 76 -17.55 -11.29 -3.27
C LEU A 76 -17.74 -9.84 -3.78
N ASN A 77 -16.91 -9.38 -4.72
CA ASN A 77 -16.83 -7.98 -5.13
C ASN A 77 -16.63 -7.00 -3.95
N LYS A 78 -15.81 -7.40 -2.97
CA LYS A 78 -15.50 -6.60 -1.77
C LYS A 78 -14.01 -6.30 -1.67
N SER A 79 -13.67 -5.20 -1.01
CA SER A 79 -12.28 -4.93 -0.66
C SER A 79 -11.81 -5.91 0.43
N SER A 80 -10.50 -6.16 0.51
CA SER A 80 -9.93 -6.96 1.60
C SER A 80 -10.19 -6.34 2.97
N GLN A 81 -10.32 -5.00 3.04
CA GLN A 81 -10.63 -4.30 4.27
C GLN A 81 -12.07 -4.56 4.71
N ASP A 82 -13.03 -4.53 3.77
CA ASP A 82 -14.44 -4.84 4.08
C ASP A 82 -14.60 -6.30 4.53
N CYS A 83 -13.89 -7.22 3.89
CA CYS A 83 -13.91 -8.63 4.29
C CYS A 83 -13.39 -8.82 5.74
N ILE A 84 -12.34 -8.09 6.12
CA ILE A 84 -11.79 -8.15 7.48
C ILE A 84 -12.76 -7.49 8.46
N SER A 85 -13.34 -6.33 8.13
CA SER A 85 -14.32 -5.65 8.99
C SER A 85 -15.54 -6.53 9.27
N GLU A 86 -16.12 -7.15 8.23
CA GLU A 86 -17.26 -8.06 8.40
C GLU A 86 -16.90 -9.30 9.22
N ALA A 87 -15.71 -9.87 9.02
CA ALA A 87 -15.25 -11.00 9.83
C ALA A 87 -15.11 -10.63 11.31
N ILE A 88 -14.64 -9.42 11.61
CA ILE A 88 -14.55 -8.90 12.98
C ILE A 88 -15.96 -8.71 13.56
N ASP A 89 -16.88 -8.11 12.80
CA ASP A 89 -18.26 -7.90 13.25
C ASP A 89 -18.96 -9.23 13.58
N MET A 90 -18.80 -10.24 12.71
CA MET A 90 -19.32 -11.59 12.94
C MET A 90 -18.71 -12.25 14.19
N TRP A 91 -17.39 -12.11 14.38
CA TRP A 91 -16.72 -12.65 15.55
C TRP A 91 -17.18 -11.97 16.84
N LEU A 92 -17.29 -10.65 16.86
CA LEU A 92 -17.79 -9.90 18.03
C LEU A 92 -19.24 -10.23 18.35
N ALA A 93 -20.10 -10.35 17.33
CA ALA A 93 -21.49 -10.75 17.51
C ALA A 93 -21.59 -12.14 18.14
N ALA A 94 -20.77 -13.08 17.70
CA ALA A 94 -20.70 -14.43 18.28
C ALA A 94 -20.23 -14.41 19.74
N GLN A 95 -19.26 -13.56 20.10
CA GLN A 95 -18.79 -13.43 21.49
C GLN A 95 -19.78 -12.74 22.42
N SER A 96 -20.69 -11.92 21.89
CA SER A 96 -21.72 -11.22 22.68
C SER A 96 -23.01 -12.00 22.92
N ALA A 97 -23.13 -13.17 22.27
CA ALA A 97 -24.29 -14.06 22.39
C ALA A 97 -24.11 -15.15 23.45
N ASP A 98 -22.98 -15.15 24.17
CA ASP A 98 -22.65 -15.95 25.35
C ASP A 98 -22.74 -15.07 26.61
#